data_AF-A0A1F8XEG1-F1
#
_entry.id   AF-A0A1F8XEG1-F1
#
_cell.length_a   1.000
_cell.length_b   1.000
_cell.length_c   1.000
_cell.angle_alpha   90.00
_cell.angle_beta   90.00
_cell.angle_gamma   90.00
#
_symmetry.space_group_name_H-M   'P 1'
#
loop_
_entity.id
_entity.type
_entity.pdbx_description
1 polymer ?
#
loop_
_entity_poly.entity_id
_entity_poly.type
_entity_poly.pdbx_seq_one_letter_code
_entity_poly.pdbx_strand_id
1 'polypeptide(L)' 'MKRLKLGEYIVMDPDICHGKPTFKGTRIMVKHVLDMVAEGCTWDQIIAEYGGVISWEAMAEAVRL' A
#
# COMPACT_ATOMS: atom_id res chain seq x y z
N MET A 1 21.39 -0.61 1.45
CA MET A 1 20.61 0.03 2.54
C MET A 1 19.48 -0.92 2.92
N LYS A 2 19.02 -0.97 4.18
CA LYS A 2 18.16 -2.07 4.67
C LYS A 2 16.66 -1.76 4.50
N ARG A 3 15.87 -2.78 4.12
CA ARG A 3 14.40 -2.75 4.17
C ARG A 3 13.90 -2.40 5.58
N LEU A 4 12.99 -1.45 5.66
CA LEU A 4 12.34 -0.97 6.88
C LEU A 4 10.88 -1.44 6.92
N LYS A 5 10.45 -2.02 8.04
CA LYS A 5 9.04 -2.32 8.31
C LYS A 5 8.42 -1.09 8.97
N LEU A 6 7.39 -0.50 8.36
CA LEU A 6 6.66 0.64 8.92
C LEU A 6 5.46 0.18 9.76
N GLY A 7 4.80 -0.88 9.31
CA GLY A 7 3.66 -1.51 9.97
C GLY A 7 3.56 -2.99 9.61
N GLU A 8 2.45 -3.64 9.93
CA GLU A 8 2.27 -5.06 9.62
C GLU A 8 2.18 -5.31 8.12
N TYR A 9 1.57 -4.38 7.39
CA TYR A 9 1.31 -4.45 5.97
C TYR A 9 2.15 -3.50 5.12
N ILE A 10 2.86 -2.55 5.73
CA ILE A 10 3.61 -1.53 4.96
C ILE A 10 5.11 -1.58 5.23
N VAL A 11 5.90 -1.52 4.15
CA VAL A 11 7.36 -1.51 4.19
C VAL A 11 7.94 -0.40 3.31
N MET A 12 9.17 0.01 3.60
CA MET A 12 10.01 0.80 2.70
C MET A 12 11.26 -0.01 2.37
N ASP A 13 11.60 -0.09 1.09
CA ASP A 13 12.81 -0.77 0.63
C ASP A 13 13.50 0.11 -0.43
N PRO A 14 14.74 0.59 -0.22
CA PRO A 14 15.45 1.44 -1.17
C PRO A 14 15.50 0.87 -2.59
N ASP A 15 15.50 -0.46 -2.72
CA ASP A 15 15.59 -1.17 -4.00
C ASP A 15 14.19 -1.36 -4.65
N ILE A 16 13.11 -1.00 -3.95
CA ILE A 16 11.72 -1.09 -4.43
C ILE A 16 11.09 0.29 -4.44
N CYS A 17 10.58 0.72 -5.60
CA CYS A 17 9.89 2.01 -5.74
C CYS A 17 10.66 3.19 -5.12
N HIS A 18 12.00 3.19 -5.23
CA HIS A 18 12.91 4.23 -4.71
C HIS A 18 12.78 4.47 -3.19
N GLY A 19 12.50 3.42 -2.41
CA GLY A 19 12.33 3.54 -0.97
C GLY A 19 10.98 4.10 -0.55
N LYS A 20 10.03 4.32 -1.47
CA LYS A 20 8.69 4.77 -1.09
C LYS A 20 7.91 3.64 -0.38
N PRO A 21 6.98 3.97 0.53
CA PRO A 21 6.16 2.97 1.19
C PRO A 21 5.34 2.14 0.20
N THR A 22 5.44 0.82 0.31
CA THR A 22 4.67 -0.15 -0.46
C THR A 22 3.96 -1.14 0.45
N PHE A 23 2.88 -1.73 -0.04
CA PHE A 23 2.26 -2.87 0.64
C PHE A 23 3.18 -4.08 0.57
N LYS A 24 3.39 -4.72 1.73
CA LYS A 24 4.33 -5.82 1.95
C LYS A 24 4.09 -6.95 0.97
N GLY A 25 5.14 -7.34 0.24
CA GLY A 25 5.05 -8.42 -0.75
C GLY A 25 4.54 -7.96 -2.12
N THR A 26 4.29 -6.66 -2.30
CA THR A 26 3.84 -6.07 -3.56
C THR A 26 4.77 -4.94 -4.01
N ARG A 27 4.59 -4.49 -5.25
CA ARG A 27 5.15 -3.22 -5.76
C ARG A 27 4.09 -2.12 -5.86
N ILE A 28 3.02 -2.23 -5.07
CA ILE A 28 1.93 -1.26 -5.04
C ILE A 28 2.27 -0.22 -3.98
N MET A 29 2.41 1.03 -4.42
CA MET A 29 2.75 2.14 -3.53
C MET A 29 1.54 2.55 -2.71
N VAL A 30 1.76 2.83 -1.43
CA VAL A 30 0.72 3.35 -0.52
C VAL A 30 0.09 4.62 -1.10
N LYS A 31 0.92 5.50 -1.69
CA LYS A 31 0.45 6.73 -2.35
C LYS A 31 -0.63 6.46 -3.39
N HIS A 32 -0.45 5.47 -4.28
CA HIS A 32 -1.43 5.20 -5.34
C HIS A 32 -2.78 4.77 -4.76
N VAL A 33 -2.78 3.93 -3.72
CA VAL A 33 -4.03 3.55 -3.04
C VAL A 33 -4.70 4.77 -2.38
N LEU A 34 -3.93 5.65 -1.73
CA LEU A 34 -4.47 6.87 -1.14
C LEU A 34 -4.98 7.87 -2.19
N ASP A 35 -4.33 7.96 -3.35
CA ASP A 35 -4.81 8.76 -4.48
C ASP A 35 -6.17 8.23 -4.96
N MET A 36 -6.34 6.90 -5.13
CA MET A 36 -7.64 6.29 -5.47
C MET A 36 -8.72 6.58 -4.42
N VAL A 37 -8.37 6.52 -3.13
CA VAL A 37 -9.30 6.89 -2.05
C VAL A 37 -9.71 8.38 -2.18
N ALA A 38 -8.76 9.26 -2.49
CA ALA A 38 -9.02 10.69 -2.70
C ALA A 38 -9.89 10.94 -3.94
N GLU A 39 -9.79 10.11 -4.97
CA GLU A 39 -10.64 10.11 -6.16
C GLU A 39 -12.04 9.53 -5.90
N GLY A 40 -12.30 9.00 -4.70
CA GLY A 40 -13.59 8.48 -4.29
C GLY A 40 -13.80 7.00 -4.62
N CYS A 41 -12.74 6.26 -4.98
CA CYS A 41 -12.84 4.81 -5.14
C CYS A 41 -13.25 4.16 -3.81
N THR A 42 -14.23 3.25 -3.87
CA THR A 42 -14.53 2.41 -2.73
C THR A 42 -13.39 1.43 -2.50
N TRP A 43 -13.25 0.97 -1.28
CA TRP A 43 -12.20 0.03 -0.91
C TRP A 43 -12.35 -1.29 -1.67
N ASP A 44 -13.58 -1.77 -1.89
CA ASP A 44 -13.83 -2.98 -2.69
C ASP A 44 -13.36 -2.81 -4.14
N GLN A 45 -13.54 -1.62 -4.73
CA GLN A 45 -13.01 -1.33 -6.07
C GLN A 45 -11.48 -1.38 -6.09
N ILE A 46 -10.82 -0.82 -5.07
CA ILE A 46 -9.36 -0.83 -4.96
C ILE A 46 -8.84 -2.27 -4.79
N ILE A 47 -9.49 -3.08 -3.95
CA ILE A 47 -9.14 -4.49 -3.75
C ILE A 47 -9.27 -5.26 -5.06
N ALA A 48 -10.38 -5.05 -5.79
CA ALA A 48 -10.64 -5.69 -7.06
C ALA A 48 -9.61 -5.27 -8.14
N GLU A 49 -9.25 -3.99 -8.20
CA GLU A 49 -8.25 -3.45 -9.14
C GLU A 49 -6.90 -4.17 -9.00
N TYR A 50 -6.49 -4.47 -7.77
CA TYR A 50 -5.25 -5.20 -7.49
C TYR A 50 -5.43 -6.72 -7.36
N GLY A 51 -6.57 -7.27 -7.78
CA GLY A 51 -6.81 -8.71 -7.77
C GLY A 51 -6.78 -9.34 -6.37
N GLY A 52 -7.15 -8.60 -5.33
CA GLY A 52 -7.22 -9.09 -3.96
C GLY A 52 -5.89 -9.21 -3.22
N VAL A 53 -4.77 -8.78 -3.82
CA VAL A 53 -3.45 -8.87 -3.16
C VAL A 53 -3.25 -7.84 -2.05
N ILE A 54 -4.09 -6.81 -2.03
CA ILE A 54 -4.18 -5.83 -0.92
C ILE A 54 -5.47 -6.12 -0.18
N SER A 55 -5.37 -6.36 1.14
CA SER A 55 -6.54 -6.57 1.98
C SER A 55 -7.09 -5.26 2.52
N TRP A 56 -8.32 -5.30 3.06
CA TRP A 56 -8.91 -4.18 3.76
C TRP A 56 -8.03 -3.70 4.92
N GLU A 57 -7.50 -4.60 5.73
CA GLU A 57 -6.63 -4.28 6.88
C GLU A 57 -5.38 -3.54 6.45
N ALA A 58 -4.80 -3.92 5.31
CA ALA A 58 -3.63 -3.26 4.74
C ALA A 58 -3.94 -1.80 4.37
N MET A 59 -5.06 -1.55 3.68
CA MET A 59 -5.49 -0.18 3.36
C MET A 59 -5.85 0.63 4.61
N ALA A 60 -6.46 -0.01 5.62
CA ALA A 60 -6.76 0.64 6.88
C ALA A 60 -5.50 1.03 7.65
N GLU A 61 -4.44 0.22 7.59
CA GLU A 61 -3.12 0.59 8.14
C GLU A 61 -2.54 1.81 7.41
N ALA A 62 -2.65 1.87 6.07
CA ALA A 62 -2.14 2.99 5.28
C ALA A 62 -2.70 4.36 5.68
N VAL A 63 -3.96 4.42 6.13
CA VAL A 63 -4.60 5.67 6.58
C VAL A 63 -4.15 6.10 7.98
N ARG A 64 -3.56 5.19 8.77
CA ARG A 64 -3.19 5.44 10.18
C ARG A 64 -1.71 5.75 10.41
N LEU A 65 -0.86 5.58 9.40
CA LEU A 65 0.58 5.88 9.45
C LEU A 65 0.87 7.29 8.94
#